data_AF-A0A8H3C0D2-F1
#
_entry.id   AF-A0A8H3C0D2-F1
#
_cell.length_a   1.000
_cell.length_b   1.000
_cell.length_c   1.000
_cell.angle_alpha   90.00
_cell.angle_beta   90.00
_cell.angle_gamma   90.00
#
_symmetry.space_group_name_H-M   'P 1'
#
loop_
_entity.id
_entity.type
_entity.pdbx_description
1 polymer ?
#
loop_
_entity_poly.entity_id
_entity_poly.type
_entity_poly.pdbx_seq_one_letter_code
_entity_poly.pdbx_strand_id
1 'polypeptide(L)'
;MATQQPYEAETLLPPGSIADPATARSSFANSLGVPASSHGGEVRESQYSSAPLNPPYDPYAEGGTPSPRGTSPSQYRDDLNEKATPVGTGYGETKRSRRPWFWALVGLVALAVIVVAVIVPVYYKVIKPNNNATQSSGNAPDTEPSSTASAHEPTQSEAPQVLVSGGDGSRVTTDTGNTFIYKNSFGGTWYYDAKDPFTLNAQPQSWSPPLNQSWRWGIDQVRGVGIGGWLVLEPFISPALYEPYMNNTNPAIDEWTLCESIAADPNSGGVAKVLEDHYRTFITEEDFAQIAGAGLNWVRIAIPYWAIEVAPGEPFLEGVAWKYFLKAIEWARKYGIRINLDLHTAPGSHNGYNHSGKLGPLGWMNGTMGIANAQRTLNHIRVITQFISQPQYKDVVPVFGVINEARMAIIQREPLERL
;
A
#
# COMPACT_ATOMS: atom_id res chain seq x y z
N MET A 1 39.44 24.86 34.71
CA MET A 1 38.01 24.48 34.84
C MET A 1 37.29 25.22 33.72
N ALA A 2 37.27 24.67 32.50
CA ALA A 2 36.31 23.68 32.00
C ALA A 2 34.88 24.25 31.91
N THR A 3 34.42 24.55 30.70
CA THR A 3 33.30 23.85 30.04
C THR A 3 33.22 24.25 28.57
N GLN A 4 33.18 23.23 27.72
CA GLN A 4 33.04 23.26 26.27
C GLN A 4 31.57 23.49 25.86
N GLN A 5 31.34 24.17 24.74
CA GLN A 5 30.24 23.84 23.81
C GLN A 5 30.76 23.87 22.37
N PRO A 6 30.32 22.94 21.50
CA PRO A 6 30.92 22.72 20.19
C PRO A 6 30.31 23.58 19.07
N TYR A 7 31.17 23.84 18.09
CA TYR A 7 30.96 24.46 16.79
C TYR A 7 29.87 23.74 15.95
N GLU A 8 28.88 24.48 15.48
CA GLU A 8 28.13 24.12 14.26
C GLU A 8 28.87 24.68 13.04
N ALA A 9 29.09 23.83 12.04
CA ALA A 9 29.71 24.21 10.79
C ALA A 9 28.62 24.66 9.80
N GLU A 10 28.58 25.97 9.53
CA GLU A 10 27.94 26.53 8.35
C GLU A 10 28.68 26.08 7.08
N THR A 11 27.95 25.66 6.04
CA THR A 11 28.50 25.60 4.68
C THR A 11 27.49 26.18 3.68
N LEU A 12 27.59 27.51 3.56
CA LEU A 12 27.56 28.34 2.34
C LEU A 12 26.75 27.84 1.12
N LEU A 13 25.65 28.56 0.83
CA LEU A 13 25.18 28.91 -0.52
C LEU A 13 25.25 30.44 -0.69
N PRO A 14 25.51 30.98 -1.90
CA PRO A 14 25.88 32.40 -2.10
C PRO A 14 24.68 33.39 -2.06
N PRO A 15 24.92 34.70 -1.83
CA PRO A 15 23.88 35.67 -1.48
C PRO A 15 23.33 36.51 -2.65
N GLY A 16 22.07 36.94 -2.51
CA GLY A 16 21.37 37.98 -3.28
C GLY A 16 19.93 37.53 -3.57
N SER A 17 18.84 38.23 -3.23
CA SER A 17 18.61 39.62 -2.83
C SER A 17 17.31 39.72 -2.02
N ILE A 18 17.27 40.69 -1.12
CA ILE A 18 16.24 41.09 -0.16
C ILE A 18 14.79 40.94 -0.67
N ALA A 19 13.91 40.28 0.12
CA ALA A 19 12.46 40.38 -0.02
C ALA A 19 11.71 40.26 1.33
N ASP A 20 10.72 41.13 1.47
CA ASP A 20 9.63 41.31 2.45
C ASP A 20 9.06 40.00 3.08
N PRO A 21 8.61 39.97 4.35
CA PRO A 21 8.26 38.73 5.05
C PRO A 21 6.86 38.16 4.71
N ALA A 22 6.29 38.44 3.53
CA ALA A 22 4.98 37.93 3.12
C ALA A 22 5.02 36.71 2.17
N THR A 23 6.18 36.28 1.69
CA THR A 23 6.30 35.24 0.64
C THR A 23 6.90 33.90 1.10
N ALA A 24 7.18 33.74 2.40
CA ALA A 24 7.84 32.54 2.94
C ALA A 24 6.91 31.30 3.14
N ARG A 25 5.80 31.20 2.40
CA ARG A 25 4.84 30.07 2.53
C ARG A 25 4.71 29.16 1.31
N SER A 26 5.56 29.26 0.28
CA SER A 26 5.39 28.46 -0.94
C SER A 26 6.59 27.65 -1.46
N SER A 27 7.70 27.54 -0.73
CA SER A 27 8.94 26.94 -1.30
C SER A 27 9.26 25.49 -0.90
N PHE A 28 8.35 24.74 -0.26
CA PHE A 28 8.57 23.30 0.02
C PHE A 28 7.71 22.32 -0.81
N ALA A 29 6.67 22.79 -1.49
CA ALA A 29 5.75 21.93 -2.25
C ALA A 29 6.25 21.54 -3.67
N ASN A 30 7.21 22.27 -4.23
CA ASN A 30 7.70 22.01 -5.59
C ASN A 30 8.72 20.86 -5.70
N SER A 31 9.16 20.27 -4.59
CA SER A 31 10.15 19.18 -4.60
C SER A 31 9.54 17.77 -4.59
N LEU A 32 8.21 17.63 -4.44
CA LEU A 32 7.55 16.33 -4.27
C LEU A 32 6.47 16.01 -5.33
N GLY A 33 6.46 16.74 -6.44
CA GLY A 33 5.69 16.35 -7.63
C GLY A 33 4.16 16.38 -7.46
N VAL A 34 3.63 17.20 -6.54
CA VAL A 34 2.19 17.49 -6.50
C VAL A 34 1.85 18.45 -7.65
N PRO A 35 0.86 18.17 -8.53
CA PRO A 35 0.43 19.14 -9.52
C PRO A 35 -0.24 20.34 -8.85
N ALA A 36 0.28 21.54 -9.06
CA ALA A 36 -0.36 22.77 -8.62
C ALA A 36 -1.61 23.06 -9.47
N SER A 37 -2.77 23.21 -8.84
CA SER A 37 -3.97 23.74 -9.48
C SER A 37 -3.99 25.27 -9.37
N SER A 38 -3.65 25.97 -10.46
CA SER A 38 -3.87 27.42 -10.56
C SER A 38 -5.16 27.70 -11.32
N HIS A 39 -6.17 28.20 -10.60
CA HIS A 39 -7.25 28.98 -11.20
C HIS A 39 -6.77 30.43 -11.32
N GLY A 40 -6.54 30.87 -12.56
CA GLY A 40 -6.25 32.25 -12.92
C GLY A 40 -6.47 32.42 -14.41
N GLY A 41 -7.58 33.07 -14.78
CA GLY A 41 -7.98 33.22 -16.16
C GLY A 41 -7.05 34.14 -16.94
N GLU A 42 -6.65 33.70 -18.13
CA GLU A 42 -6.40 34.58 -19.27
C GLU A 42 -6.51 33.77 -20.56
N VAL A 43 -7.26 34.34 -21.50
CA VAL A 43 -7.59 33.76 -22.80
C VAL A 43 -6.35 33.74 -23.69
N ARG A 44 -5.91 32.55 -24.12
CA ARG A 44 -5.04 32.40 -25.30
C ARG A 44 -5.54 31.28 -26.19
N GLU A 45 -6.06 31.70 -27.32
CA GLU A 45 -6.44 30.89 -28.47
C GLU A 45 -5.19 30.22 -29.05
N SER A 46 -5.23 28.89 -29.20
CA SER A 46 -4.28 28.17 -30.05
C SER A 46 -5.00 27.07 -30.83
N GLN A 47 -4.87 27.19 -32.14
CA GLN A 47 -5.37 26.29 -33.17
C GLN A 47 -4.61 24.96 -33.09
N TYR A 48 -5.32 23.83 -33.04
CA TYR A 48 -5.26 22.74 -34.02
C TYR A 48 -5.98 21.49 -33.50
N SER A 49 -6.72 20.88 -34.42
CA SER A 49 -7.26 19.51 -34.43
C SER A 49 -8.63 19.26 -33.79
N SER A 50 -9.62 19.50 -34.64
CA SER A 50 -11.01 19.07 -34.58
C SER A 50 -11.16 17.54 -34.64
N ALA A 51 -11.76 16.95 -33.60
CA ALA A 51 -12.54 15.72 -33.71
C ALA A 51 -13.97 16.03 -33.22
N PRO A 52 -15.04 15.61 -33.92
CA PRO A 52 -16.39 16.00 -33.56
C PRO A 52 -16.82 15.38 -32.24
N LEU A 53 -17.21 16.22 -31.28
CA LEU A 53 -17.97 15.83 -30.10
C LEU A 53 -19.38 15.42 -30.53
N ASN A 54 -19.85 14.25 -30.09
CA ASN A 54 -21.26 13.87 -30.21
C ASN A 54 -22.15 14.91 -29.53
N PRO A 55 -23.35 15.22 -30.06
CA PRO A 55 -24.25 16.18 -29.45
C PRO A 55 -24.72 15.70 -28.06
N PRO A 56 -24.97 16.63 -27.12
CA PRO A 56 -25.43 16.28 -25.78
C PRO A 56 -26.83 15.65 -25.82
N TYR A 57 -26.96 14.51 -25.14
CA TYR A 57 -28.23 13.83 -24.91
C TYR A 57 -29.07 14.66 -23.92
N ASP A 58 -30.21 15.17 -24.39
CA ASP A 58 -31.21 15.88 -23.59
C ASP A 58 -32.31 14.89 -23.16
N PRO A 59 -32.37 14.49 -21.87
CA PRO A 59 -33.37 13.54 -21.39
C PRO A 59 -34.76 14.15 -21.12
N TYR A 60 -35.01 15.41 -21.49
CA TYR A 60 -36.28 16.10 -21.19
C TYR A 60 -37.08 16.60 -22.40
N ALA A 61 -36.71 16.21 -23.61
CA ALA A 61 -37.51 16.49 -24.80
C ALA A 61 -38.59 15.41 -25.01
N GLU A 62 -39.77 15.67 -24.45
CA GLU A 62 -41.14 15.17 -24.79
C GLU A 62 -41.93 14.58 -23.60
N GLY A 63 -43.12 15.16 -23.36
CA GLY A 63 -44.24 14.52 -22.66
C GLY A 63 -44.61 15.12 -21.30
N GLY A 64 -45.55 16.06 -21.26
CA GLY A 64 -45.96 16.79 -20.06
C GLY A 64 -46.97 16.10 -19.13
N THR A 65 -46.78 16.40 -17.82
CA THR A 65 -47.77 16.59 -16.71
C THR A 65 -48.63 15.42 -16.20
N PRO A 66 -49.17 15.46 -14.95
CA PRO A 66 -48.80 16.22 -13.74
C PRO A 66 -48.62 15.36 -12.45
N SER A 67 -47.99 15.94 -11.43
CA SER A 67 -47.93 15.44 -10.04
C SER A 67 -49.31 15.22 -9.39
N PRO A 68 -49.33 14.50 -8.25
CA PRO A 68 -49.68 15.23 -7.03
C PRO A 68 -48.74 14.99 -5.84
N ARG A 69 -48.60 16.06 -5.07
CA ARG A 69 -47.96 16.24 -3.77
C ARG A 69 -48.83 15.61 -2.66
N GLY A 70 -48.22 14.94 -1.67
CA GLY A 70 -48.93 14.47 -0.46
C GLY A 70 -48.01 13.80 0.57
N THR A 71 -47.92 14.40 1.74
CA THR A 71 -46.95 14.20 2.84
C THR A 71 -47.24 13.06 3.82
N SER A 72 -46.14 12.56 4.43
CA SER A 72 -45.96 12.04 5.80
C SER A 72 -46.03 10.52 6.09
N PRO A 73 -45.23 10.05 7.08
CA PRO A 73 -44.55 8.75 7.03
C PRO A 73 -45.23 7.65 7.85
N SER A 74 -45.24 6.42 7.34
CA SER A 74 -45.69 5.23 8.08
C SER A 74 -44.56 4.62 8.91
N GLN A 75 -44.92 4.28 10.14
CA GLN A 75 -44.08 3.78 11.22
C GLN A 75 -43.37 2.47 10.87
N TYR A 76 -42.09 2.41 11.27
CA TYR A 76 -41.26 1.21 11.30
C TYR A 76 -41.86 0.21 12.30
N ARG A 77 -42.20 -0.99 11.83
CA ARG A 77 -42.46 -2.16 12.68
C ARG A 77 -41.41 -3.21 12.35
N ASP A 78 -40.67 -3.61 13.38
CA ASP A 78 -39.88 -4.84 13.42
C ASP A 78 -40.83 -6.02 13.25
N ASP A 79 -40.61 -6.86 12.24
CA ASP A 79 -41.12 -8.23 12.23
C ASP A 79 -39.96 -9.20 11.95
N LEU A 80 -39.53 -9.84 13.03
CA LEU A 80 -38.63 -10.99 13.07
C LEU A 80 -39.42 -12.27 12.74
N ASN A 81 -39.63 -12.57 11.46
CA ASN A 81 -39.73 -13.93 10.91
C ASN A 81 -40.23 -13.89 9.48
N GLU A 82 -39.38 -14.24 8.52
CA GLU A 82 -39.89 -14.94 7.34
C GLU A 82 -38.88 -15.96 6.83
N LYS A 83 -39.21 -17.23 7.06
CA LYS A 83 -38.54 -18.39 6.48
C LYS A 83 -39.24 -18.74 5.16
N ALA A 84 -38.45 -18.69 4.10
CA ALA A 84 -38.48 -19.51 2.88
C ALA A 84 -39.65 -19.41 1.88
N THR A 85 -39.32 -18.98 0.66
CA THR A 85 -39.53 -19.79 -0.56
C THR A 85 -38.45 -19.47 -1.60
N PRO A 86 -37.82 -20.47 -2.26
CA PRO A 86 -36.78 -20.24 -3.26
C PRO A 86 -37.38 -20.11 -4.67
N VAL A 87 -37.01 -19.06 -5.40
CA VAL A 87 -37.28 -18.92 -6.84
C VAL A 87 -36.19 -19.65 -7.60
N GLY A 88 -36.58 -20.74 -8.27
CA GLY A 88 -35.71 -21.49 -9.16
C GLY A 88 -35.69 -20.91 -10.57
N THR A 89 -34.49 -20.64 -11.08
CA THR A 89 -34.20 -20.59 -12.53
C THR A 89 -32.84 -21.24 -12.76
N GLY A 90 -32.84 -22.28 -13.60
CA GLY A 90 -31.82 -23.31 -13.64
C GLY A 90 -30.49 -22.94 -14.30
N TYR A 91 -29.44 -23.59 -13.80
CA TYR A 91 -28.24 -23.96 -14.53
C TYR A 91 -27.96 -25.44 -14.24
N GLY A 92 -27.72 -26.21 -15.30
CA GLY A 92 -27.78 -27.67 -15.30
C GLY A 92 -26.74 -28.36 -14.41
N GLU A 93 -27.20 -29.37 -13.68
CA GLU A 93 -26.35 -30.39 -13.07
C GLU A 93 -25.64 -31.20 -14.17
N THR A 94 -24.31 -31.16 -14.20
CA THR A 94 -23.52 -32.15 -14.94
C THR A 94 -23.23 -33.33 -14.03
N LYS A 95 -23.85 -34.48 -14.34
CA LYS A 95 -23.52 -35.78 -13.74
C LYS A 95 -22.03 -36.10 -13.99
N ARG A 96 -21.22 -36.04 -12.92
CA ARG A 96 -19.81 -36.43 -12.94
C ARG A 96 -19.70 -37.97 -13.02
N SER A 97 -19.46 -38.50 -14.22
CA SER A 97 -19.15 -39.92 -14.40
C SER A 97 -17.81 -40.26 -13.74
N ARG A 98 -17.83 -41.18 -12.78
CA ARG A 98 -16.61 -41.76 -12.20
C ARG A 98 -15.99 -42.67 -13.25
N ARG A 99 -14.89 -42.23 -13.86
CA ARG A 99 -14.18 -43.03 -14.86
C ARG A 99 -13.23 -44.02 -14.15
N PRO A 100 -13.29 -45.33 -14.43
CA PRO A 100 -12.58 -46.38 -13.68
C PRO A 100 -11.04 -46.37 -13.84
N TRP A 101 -10.50 -45.67 -14.85
CA TRP A 101 -9.06 -45.55 -15.08
C TRP A 101 -8.31 -44.77 -14.00
N PHE A 102 -8.98 -43.90 -13.24
CA PHE A 102 -8.35 -43.16 -12.14
C PHE A 102 -7.85 -44.11 -11.05
N TRP A 103 -8.62 -45.15 -10.72
CA TRP A 103 -8.22 -46.17 -9.75
C TRP A 103 -7.13 -47.10 -10.28
N ALA A 104 -7.11 -47.37 -11.58
CA ALA A 104 -6.02 -48.11 -12.21
C ALA A 104 -4.68 -47.34 -12.13
N LEU A 105 -4.72 -46.01 -12.35
CA LEU A 105 -3.55 -45.15 -12.26
C LEU A 105 -3.01 -45.04 -10.82
N VAL A 106 -3.90 -44.94 -9.83
CA VAL A 106 -3.54 -44.97 -8.40
C VAL A 106 -2.90 -46.32 -8.03
N GLY A 107 -3.44 -47.44 -8.52
CA GLY A 107 -2.85 -48.77 -8.30
C GLY A 107 -1.45 -48.92 -8.92
N LEU A 108 -1.22 -48.34 -10.10
CA LEU A 108 0.07 -48.39 -10.80
C LEU A 108 1.15 -47.56 -10.07
N VAL A 109 0.78 -46.38 -9.54
CA VAL A 109 1.66 -45.55 -8.72
C VAL A 109 2.00 -46.25 -7.40
N ALA A 110 1.02 -46.87 -6.74
CA ALA A 110 1.26 -47.63 -5.52
C ALA A 110 2.21 -48.82 -5.76
N LEU A 111 2.06 -49.53 -6.88
CA LEU A 111 2.96 -50.62 -7.26
C LEU A 111 4.39 -50.12 -7.51
N ALA A 112 4.56 -48.98 -8.19
CA ALA A 112 5.87 -48.38 -8.43
C ALA A 112 6.58 -47.99 -7.12
N VAL A 113 5.84 -47.44 -6.14
CA VAL A 113 6.39 -47.10 -4.82
C VAL A 113 6.82 -48.37 -4.06
N ILE A 114 6.05 -49.46 -4.13
CA ILE A 114 6.40 -50.74 -3.50
C ILE A 114 7.67 -51.32 -4.16
N VAL A 115 7.78 -51.26 -5.49
CA VAL A 115 8.97 -51.74 -6.21
C VAL A 115 10.22 -50.96 -5.79
N VAL A 116 10.14 -49.62 -5.69
CA VAL A 116 11.27 -48.79 -5.20
C VAL A 116 11.60 -49.10 -3.73
N ALA A 117 10.59 -49.27 -2.88
CA ALA A 117 10.78 -49.60 -1.47
C ALA A 117 11.41 -50.98 -1.23
N VAL A 118 11.28 -51.93 -2.17
CA VAL A 118 11.91 -53.26 -2.09
C VAL A 118 13.31 -53.26 -2.74
N ILE A 119 13.51 -52.53 -3.83
CA ILE A 119 14.79 -52.51 -4.56
C ILE A 119 15.87 -51.73 -3.79
N VAL A 120 15.52 -50.59 -3.18
CA VAL A 120 16.49 -49.73 -2.49
C VAL A 120 17.18 -50.44 -1.31
N PRO A 121 16.47 -51.16 -0.41
CA PRO A 121 17.11 -51.91 0.67
C PRO A 121 17.99 -53.07 0.19
N VAL A 122 17.61 -53.74 -0.91
CA VAL A 122 18.41 -54.85 -1.49
C VAL A 122 19.71 -54.31 -2.10
N TYR A 123 19.65 -53.16 -2.77
CA TYR A 123 20.83 -52.51 -3.35
C TYR A 123 21.87 -52.12 -2.28
N TYR A 124 21.42 -51.53 -1.16
CA TYR A 124 22.33 -51.11 -0.09
C TYR A 124 22.82 -52.26 0.83
N LYS A 125 22.17 -53.43 0.82
CA LYS A 125 22.53 -54.57 1.69
C LYS A 125 23.35 -55.66 1.00
N VAL A 126 23.35 -55.73 -0.35
CA VAL A 126 24.00 -56.82 -1.10
C VAL A 126 25.15 -56.33 -2.01
N ILE A 127 25.15 -55.07 -2.48
CA ILE A 127 26.09 -54.64 -3.53
C ILE A 127 27.25 -53.75 -3.03
N LYS A 128 27.30 -53.41 -1.73
CA LYS A 128 28.46 -52.69 -1.16
C LYS A 128 28.83 -53.15 0.26
N PRO A 129 29.87 -53.98 0.44
CA PRO A 129 30.53 -54.15 1.72
C PRO A 129 31.53 -52.99 1.97
N ASN A 130 31.65 -52.62 3.25
CA ASN A 130 32.49 -51.56 3.83
C ASN A 130 33.99 -51.63 3.51
N ASN A 131 34.70 -50.52 3.74
CA ASN A 131 36.10 -50.41 4.22
C ASN A 131 36.39 -48.92 4.51
N ASN A 132 37.18 -48.45 5.48
CA ASN A 132 37.63 -48.90 6.79
C ASN A 132 38.28 -47.63 7.45
N ALA A 133 38.39 -47.62 8.77
CA ALA A 133 38.95 -46.54 9.60
C ALA A 133 40.48 -46.33 9.44
N THR A 134 41.03 -45.26 10.06
CA THR A 134 42.20 -45.18 11.02
C THR A 134 42.84 -43.76 10.98
N GLN A 135 42.68 -42.91 12.00
CA GLN A 135 43.67 -42.50 13.05
C GLN A 135 45.13 -42.21 12.61
N SER A 136 45.66 -41.01 12.93
CA SER A 136 46.75 -40.83 13.91
C SER A 136 47.25 -39.36 14.07
N SER A 137 47.67 -39.07 15.29
CA SER A 137 48.27 -37.89 15.95
C SER A 137 49.67 -37.47 15.51
N GLY A 138 50.08 -36.22 15.83
CA GLY A 138 51.50 -35.81 15.89
C GLY A 138 51.72 -34.38 16.44
N ASN A 139 52.51 -34.28 17.52
CA ASN A 139 52.86 -33.09 18.32
C ASN A 139 53.88 -32.13 17.67
N ALA A 140 53.91 -30.90 18.21
CA ALA A 140 54.92 -29.82 18.12
C ALA A 140 56.31 -30.23 18.72
N PRO A 141 57.41 -29.41 18.78
CA PRO A 141 57.46 -27.93 18.82
C PRO A 141 58.68 -27.18 18.18
N ASP A 142 58.55 -25.84 18.22
CA ASP A 142 59.52 -24.73 18.35
C ASP A 142 60.79 -24.62 17.49
N THR A 143 60.97 -23.46 16.82
CA THR A 143 62.15 -22.57 16.93
C THR A 143 61.86 -21.19 16.29
N GLU A 144 61.88 -20.13 17.11
CA GLU A 144 62.15 -18.72 16.72
C GLU A 144 63.63 -18.41 17.09
N PRO A 145 64.32 -17.33 16.60
CA PRO A 145 63.83 -15.94 16.70
C PRO A 145 64.33 -14.88 15.66
N SER A 146 63.69 -13.71 15.74
CA SER A 146 64.16 -12.35 15.36
C SER A 146 64.20 -12.02 13.85
N SER A 147 63.84 -10.84 13.35
CA SER A 147 63.85 -9.49 13.93
C SER A 147 62.95 -8.49 13.18
N THR A 148 62.79 -7.32 13.79
CA THR A 148 62.55 -5.98 13.20
C THR A 148 61.13 -5.55 12.81
N ALA A 149 60.49 -4.90 13.80
CA ALA A 149 59.70 -3.67 13.75
C ALA A 149 59.39 -3.03 12.38
N SER A 150 58.09 -2.82 12.13
CA SER A 150 57.55 -1.53 11.69
C SER A 150 56.08 -1.47 12.07
N ALA A 151 55.76 -0.57 12.99
CA ALA A 151 54.39 -0.23 13.34
C ALA A 151 53.71 0.37 12.11
N HIS A 152 52.65 -0.28 11.63
CA HIS A 152 51.72 0.36 10.71
C HIS A 152 50.70 1.16 11.51
N GLU A 153 50.63 2.45 11.21
CA GLU A 153 49.54 3.35 11.58
C GLU A 153 48.18 2.72 11.21
N PRO A 154 47.13 2.95 12.01
CA PRO A 154 45.77 2.67 11.57
C PRO A 154 45.37 3.76 10.56
N THR A 155 45.61 3.49 9.28
CA THR A 155 45.14 4.36 8.20
C THR A 155 43.64 4.16 8.01
N GLN A 156 42.93 5.29 8.07
CA GLN A 156 41.59 5.54 7.56
C GLN A 156 40.44 4.89 8.33
N SER A 157 39.83 5.74 9.16
CA SER A 157 38.39 5.72 9.41
C SER A 157 37.65 5.75 8.07
N GLU A 158 37.40 4.57 7.49
CA GLU A 158 36.37 4.44 6.46
C GLU A 158 35.08 5.01 7.04
N ALA A 159 34.54 6.04 6.39
CA ALA A 159 33.17 6.44 6.65
C ALA A 159 32.29 5.17 6.57
N PRO A 160 31.39 4.92 7.53
CA PRO A 160 30.62 3.69 7.57
C PRO A 160 29.89 3.52 6.23
N GLN A 161 30.35 2.54 5.44
CA GLN A 161 29.74 2.22 4.16
C GLN A 161 28.32 1.72 4.46
N VAL A 162 27.30 2.51 4.12
CA VAL A 162 25.92 2.09 4.25
C VAL A 162 25.71 0.91 3.31
N LEU A 163 25.38 -0.26 3.86
CA LEU A 163 25.06 -1.44 3.08
C LEU A 163 23.92 -1.09 2.11
N VAL A 164 24.14 -1.33 0.82
CA VAL A 164 23.14 -1.10 -0.23
C VAL A 164 22.25 -2.33 -0.46
N SER A 165 22.63 -3.48 0.11
CA SER A 165 21.83 -4.70 0.05
C SER A 165 22.13 -5.62 1.24
N GLY A 166 21.21 -6.54 1.52
CA GLY A 166 21.39 -7.54 2.56
C GLY A 166 20.32 -8.63 2.53
N GLY A 167 20.63 -9.76 3.16
CA GLY A 167 19.70 -10.87 3.38
C GLY A 167 19.38 -11.06 4.86
N ASP A 168 18.93 -12.25 5.24
CA ASP A 168 18.63 -12.59 6.63
C ASP A 168 19.78 -12.25 7.60
N GLY A 169 19.44 -11.62 8.72
CA GLY A 169 20.39 -11.20 9.76
C GLY A 169 21.17 -9.91 9.46
N SER A 170 21.02 -9.31 8.28
CA SER A 170 21.68 -8.03 7.96
C SER A 170 21.05 -6.86 8.72
N ARG A 171 21.88 -5.85 9.04
CA ARG A 171 21.41 -4.60 9.65
C ARG A 171 20.94 -3.65 8.55
N VAL A 172 19.73 -3.14 8.71
CA VAL A 172 19.15 -2.09 7.87
C VAL A 172 19.23 -0.76 8.61
N THR A 173 19.54 0.31 7.88
CA THR A 173 19.38 1.70 8.34
C THR A 173 18.22 2.33 7.59
N THR A 174 17.29 2.96 8.32
CA THR A 174 16.15 3.70 7.77
C THR A 174 16.57 5.09 7.31
N ASP A 175 15.70 5.77 6.58
CA ASP A 175 15.87 7.18 6.19
C ASP A 175 15.96 8.13 7.41
N THR A 176 15.33 7.77 8.53
CA THR A 176 15.42 8.50 9.81
C THR A 176 16.70 8.21 10.60
N GLY A 177 17.56 7.32 10.11
CA GLY A 177 18.80 6.92 10.79
C GLY A 177 18.61 5.85 11.88
N ASN A 178 17.39 5.35 12.07
CA ASN A 178 17.15 4.21 12.96
C ASN A 178 17.70 2.93 12.33
N THR A 179 18.04 1.93 13.15
CA THR A 179 18.53 0.65 12.65
C THR A 179 17.77 -0.52 13.22
N PHE A 180 17.56 -1.55 12.41
CA PHE A 180 16.97 -2.82 12.83
C PHE A 180 17.63 -4.00 12.10
N ILE A 181 17.36 -5.23 12.55
CA ILE A 181 17.87 -6.45 11.90
C ILE A 181 16.79 -7.00 10.97
N TYR A 182 17.11 -7.13 9.69
CA TYR A 182 16.23 -7.77 8.72
C TYR A 182 16.17 -9.27 8.98
N LYS A 183 14.98 -9.77 9.30
CA LYS A 183 14.73 -11.19 9.56
C LYS A 183 13.88 -11.77 8.45
N ASN A 184 14.48 -12.57 7.58
CA ASN A 184 13.79 -13.23 6.49
C ASN A 184 14.46 -14.57 6.16
N SER A 185 14.06 -15.60 6.91
CA SER A 185 14.53 -16.98 6.72
C SER A 185 14.10 -17.63 5.39
N PHE A 186 13.34 -16.92 4.54
CA PHE A 186 12.80 -17.42 3.28
C PHE A 186 13.67 -17.10 2.05
N GLY A 187 14.89 -16.62 2.28
CA GLY A 187 15.87 -16.31 1.24
C GLY A 187 15.59 -14.99 0.51
N GLY A 188 14.85 -14.07 1.14
CA GLY A 188 14.65 -12.73 0.61
C GLY A 188 15.86 -11.83 0.81
N THR A 189 16.03 -10.86 -0.09
CA THR A 189 17.06 -9.83 -0.05
C THR A 189 16.42 -8.46 -0.17
N TRP A 190 16.89 -7.51 0.65
CA TRP A 190 16.57 -6.10 0.48
C TRP A 190 17.66 -5.41 -0.32
N TYR A 191 17.29 -4.33 -1.00
CA TYR A 191 18.20 -3.49 -1.77
C TYR A 191 17.78 -2.03 -1.68
N TYR A 192 18.73 -1.13 -1.40
CA TYR A 192 18.53 0.31 -1.43
C TYR A 192 19.84 1.03 -1.77
N ASP A 193 19.84 1.80 -2.85
CA ASP A 193 20.94 2.69 -3.21
C ASP A 193 20.39 4.10 -3.43
N ALA A 194 20.87 5.07 -2.64
CA ALA A 194 20.47 6.46 -2.77
C ALA A 194 20.86 7.09 -4.12
N LYS A 195 21.86 6.53 -4.81
CA LYS A 195 22.27 6.97 -6.15
C LYS A 195 21.40 6.36 -7.26
N ASP A 196 20.71 5.27 -6.97
CA ASP A 196 19.77 4.59 -7.88
C ASP A 196 18.48 4.19 -7.13
N PRO A 197 17.65 5.18 -6.74
CA PRO A 197 16.49 4.94 -5.86
C PRO A 197 15.33 4.19 -6.54
N PHE A 198 15.40 3.98 -7.86
CA PHE A 198 14.36 3.32 -8.65
C PHE A 198 14.72 1.89 -9.07
N THR A 199 15.85 1.38 -8.59
CA THR A 199 16.27 -0.01 -8.79
C THR A 199 15.27 -1.04 -8.25
N LEU A 200 15.16 -2.18 -8.92
CA LEU A 200 14.17 -3.23 -8.62
C LEU A 200 14.84 -4.56 -8.22
N ASN A 201 16.02 -4.46 -7.59
CA ASN A 201 16.91 -5.59 -7.29
C ASN A 201 16.54 -6.39 -6.04
N ALA A 202 15.60 -5.91 -5.23
CA ALA A 202 15.13 -6.62 -4.05
C ALA A 202 14.24 -7.81 -4.42
N GLN A 203 14.30 -8.87 -3.60
CA GLN A 203 13.47 -10.05 -3.73
C GLN A 203 12.84 -10.39 -2.38
N PRO A 204 11.51 -10.50 -2.27
CA PRO A 204 10.87 -10.66 -0.97
C PRO A 204 11.09 -12.07 -0.40
N GLN A 205 11.09 -13.12 -1.26
CA GLN A 205 11.42 -14.51 -0.90
C GLN A 205 11.98 -15.24 -2.11
N SER A 206 12.70 -16.33 -1.88
CA SER A 206 13.33 -17.16 -2.94
C SER A 206 12.37 -17.71 -4.00
N TRP A 207 11.09 -17.93 -3.65
CA TRP A 207 10.06 -18.41 -4.58
C TRP A 207 9.18 -17.31 -5.18
N SER A 208 9.34 -16.07 -4.73
CA SER A 208 8.58 -14.92 -5.24
C SER A 208 9.42 -14.21 -6.31
N PRO A 209 8.83 -13.84 -7.46
CA PRO A 209 9.58 -13.10 -8.48
C PRO A 209 10.01 -11.73 -7.93
N PRO A 210 11.27 -11.31 -8.13
CA PRO A 210 11.73 -9.96 -7.80
C PRO A 210 10.96 -8.90 -8.61
N LEU A 211 11.07 -7.64 -8.21
CA LEU A 211 10.30 -6.55 -8.86
C LEU A 211 10.73 -6.29 -10.31
N ASN A 212 11.98 -6.58 -10.68
CA ASN A 212 12.47 -6.48 -12.06
C ASN A 212 11.97 -7.62 -12.99
N GLN A 213 11.15 -8.54 -12.48
CA GLN A 213 10.50 -9.59 -13.26
C GLN A 213 8.99 -9.38 -13.31
N SER A 214 8.40 -9.62 -14.48
CA SER A 214 6.95 -9.54 -14.67
C SER A 214 6.22 -10.54 -13.77
N TRP A 215 5.13 -10.09 -13.17
CA TRP A 215 4.22 -10.96 -12.43
C TRP A 215 3.33 -11.76 -13.38
N ARG A 216 3.29 -13.09 -13.22
CA ARG A 216 2.49 -14.00 -14.05
C ARG A 216 1.18 -14.32 -13.36
N TRP A 217 0.12 -13.63 -13.75
CA TRP A 217 -1.23 -13.87 -13.26
C TRP A 217 -1.68 -15.31 -13.49
N GLY A 218 -2.24 -15.94 -12.44
CA GLY A 218 -2.67 -17.34 -12.46
C GLY A 218 -1.55 -18.37 -12.23
N ILE A 219 -0.29 -17.94 -12.16
CA ILE A 219 0.87 -18.79 -11.85
C ILE A 219 1.53 -18.35 -10.54
N ASP A 220 1.91 -17.07 -10.46
CA ASP A 220 2.55 -16.51 -9.29
C ASP A 220 1.48 -16.22 -8.21
N GLN A 221 1.77 -16.65 -6.97
CA GLN A 221 0.80 -16.59 -5.88
C GLN A 221 0.96 -15.29 -5.08
N VAL A 222 -0.14 -14.53 -5.01
CA VAL A 222 -0.24 -13.37 -4.10
C VAL A 222 -0.40 -13.88 -2.67
N ARG A 223 0.54 -13.49 -1.80
CA ARG A 223 0.51 -13.68 -0.35
C ARG A 223 0.67 -12.31 0.27
N GLY A 224 -0.44 -11.66 0.56
CA GLY A 224 -0.43 -10.26 0.99
C GLY A 224 -1.21 -9.98 2.24
N VAL A 225 -1.01 -8.77 2.75
CA VAL A 225 -1.71 -8.20 3.90
C VAL A 225 -2.29 -6.83 3.53
N GLY A 226 -3.44 -6.48 4.10
CA GLY A 226 -4.00 -5.14 3.99
C GLY A 226 -3.40 -4.22 5.05
N ILE A 227 -2.98 -3.02 4.65
CA ILE A 227 -2.52 -1.97 5.56
C ILE A 227 -3.71 -1.04 5.88
N GLY A 228 -4.72 -1.61 6.56
CA GLY A 228 -5.92 -0.90 6.98
C GLY A 228 -5.66 0.00 8.19
N GLY A 229 -6.46 1.06 8.36
CA GLY A 229 -6.32 2.02 9.45
C GLY A 229 -5.11 2.95 9.34
N TRP A 230 -4.31 2.86 8.28
CA TRP A 230 -3.13 3.73 8.09
C TRP A 230 -3.48 5.07 7.44
N LEU A 231 -3.70 5.08 6.12
CA LEU A 231 -4.02 6.30 5.36
C LEU A 231 -5.53 6.59 5.29
N VAL A 232 -6.35 5.61 5.67
CA VAL A 232 -7.80 5.74 5.85
C VAL A 232 -8.11 5.18 7.22
N LEU A 233 -8.65 6.03 8.10
CA LEU A 233 -8.81 5.68 9.50
C LEU A 233 -10.11 4.92 9.75
N GLU A 234 -10.00 3.89 10.60
CA GLU A 234 -11.12 3.07 11.02
C GLU A 234 -11.11 2.96 12.56
N PRO A 235 -12.21 3.31 13.25
CA PRO A 235 -12.27 3.30 14.71
C PRO A 235 -11.86 1.98 15.37
N PHE A 236 -12.17 0.84 14.76
CA PHE A 236 -11.83 -0.46 15.35
C PHE A 236 -10.36 -0.85 15.16
N ILE A 237 -9.65 -0.23 14.20
CA ILE A 237 -8.23 -0.48 13.92
C ILE A 237 -7.36 0.47 14.75
N SER A 238 -7.74 1.74 14.82
CA SER A 238 -6.99 2.79 15.51
C SER A 238 -7.82 3.48 16.61
N PRO A 239 -8.37 2.72 17.60
CA PRO A 239 -9.34 3.25 18.57
C PRO A 239 -8.80 4.40 19.40
N ALA A 240 -7.50 4.43 19.67
CA ALA A 240 -6.84 5.48 20.45
C ALA A 240 -7.03 6.90 19.87
N LEU A 241 -7.25 7.04 18.56
CA LEU A 241 -7.56 8.34 17.95
C LEU A 241 -8.99 8.82 18.25
N TYR A 242 -9.92 7.87 18.48
CA TYR A 242 -11.35 8.13 18.61
C TYR A 242 -11.81 8.17 20.08
N GLU A 243 -11.18 7.38 20.95
CA GLU A 243 -11.49 7.28 22.38
C GLU A 243 -11.61 8.64 23.10
N PRO A 244 -10.73 9.65 22.85
CA PRO A 244 -10.88 10.96 23.49
C PRO A 244 -12.19 11.67 23.19
N TYR A 245 -12.83 11.36 22.06
CA TYR A 245 -14.00 12.05 21.53
C TYR A 245 -15.29 11.22 21.62
N MET A 246 -15.22 9.99 22.15
CA MET A 246 -16.36 9.06 22.16
C MET A 246 -17.55 9.53 23.01
N ASN A 247 -17.29 10.36 24.03
CA ASN A 247 -18.30 10.87 24.96
C ASN A 247 -18.78 12.29 24.62
N ASN A 248 -18.34 12.84 23.48
CA ASN A 248 -18.82 14.14 23.00
C ASN A 248 -20.29 14.05 22.57
N THR A 249 -20.99 15.19 22.55
CA THR A 249 -22.36 15.27 22.03
C THR A 249 -22.48 14.72 20.60
N ASN A 250 -21.45 14.98 19.78
CA ASN A 250 -21.27 14.36 18.47
C ASN A 250 -19.97 13.53 18.54
N PRO A 251 -20.06 12.21 18.78
CA PRO A 251 -18.90 11.35 18.84
C PRO A 251 -18.16 11.25 17.50
N ALA A 252 -16.85 11.07 17.55
CA ALA A 252 -16.06 10.68 16.38
C ALA A 252 -16.35 9.21 16.03
N ILE A 253 -16.95 8.95 14.87
CA ILE A 253 -17.36 7.61 14.40
C ILE A 253 -16.75 7.23 13.04
N ASP A 254 -16.10 8.18 12.39
CA ASP A 254 -15.40 8.08 11.11
C ASP A 254 -14.32 9.18 11.05
N GLU A 255 -13.51 9.19 9.99
CA GLU A 255 -12.44 10.18 9.85
C GLU A 255 -12.97 11.62 9.68
N TRP A 256 -14.16 11.79 9.09
CA TRP A 256 -14.81 13.10 8.98
C TRP A 256 -15.07 13.73 10.36
N THR A 257 -15.82 13.03 11.20
CA THR A 257 -16.19 13.48 12.55
C THR A 257 -14.99 13.51 13.50
N LEU A 258 -13.98 12.65 13.27
CA LEU A 258 -12.70 12.73 13.95
C LEU A 258 -11.98 14.05 13.64
N CYS A 259 -11.87 14.44 12.38
CA CYS A 259 -11.23 15.70 12.00
C CYS A 259 -11.97 16.91 12.58
N GLU A 260 -13.30 16.91 12.54
CA GLU A 260 -14.12 17.95 13.18
C GLU A 260 -13.88 18.01 14.70
N SER A 261 -13.82 16.86 15.37
CA SER A 261 -13.57 16.78 16.81
C SER A 261 -12.18 17.28 17.19
N ILE A 262 -11.14 16.88 16.44
CA ILE A 262 -9.76 17.33 16.64
C ILE A 262 -9.66 18.84 16.41
N ALA A 263 -10.31 19.37 15.37
CA ALA A 263 -10.32 20.80 15.07
C ALA A 263 -11.03 21.63 16.16
N ALA A 264 -12.06 21.06 16.81
CA ALA A 264 -12.77 21.69 17.91
C ALA A 264 -12.04 21.57 19.26
N ASP A 265 -11.07 20.65 19.39
CA ASP A 265 -10.29 20.43 20.60
C ASP A 265 -9.03 21.32 20.63
N PRO A 266 -8.97 22.35 21.49
CA PRO A 266 -7.83 23.26 21.55
C PRO A 266 -6.54 22.60 22.07
N ASN A 267 -6.63 21.41 22.69
CA ASN A 267 -5.48 20.72 23.26
C ASN A 267 -4.86 19.67 22.33
N SER A 268 -5.53 19.33 21.23
CA SER A 268 -5.06 18.31 20.28
C SER A 268 -3.77 18.71 19.53
N GLY A 269 -3.58 20.03 19.37
CA GLY A 269 -2.56 20.61 18.49
C GLY A 269 -2.96 20.63 17.00
N GLY A 270 -4.22 20.31 16.69
CA GLY A 270 -4.82 20.41 15.36
C GLY A 270 -4.73 19.14 14.52
N VAL A 271 -5.59 19.08 13.50
CA VAL A 271 -5.77 17.91 12.60
C VAL A 271 -4.44 17.50 11.94
N ALA A 272 -3.68 18.47 11.44
CA ALA A 272 -2.40 18.20 10.78
C ALA A 272 -1.42 17.44 11.69
N LYS A 273 -1.24 17.90 12.93
CA LYS A 273 -0.33 17.26 13.88
C LYS A 273 -0.78 15.85 14.23
N VAL A 274 -2.05 15.68 14.62
CA VAL A 274 -2.57 14.38 15.07
C VAL A 274 -2.51 13.32 13.96
N LEU A 275 -2.96 13.67 12.75
CA LEU A 275 -3.00 12.71 11.64
C LEU A 275 -1.61 12.45 11.04
N GLU A 276 -0.73 13.46 10.94
CA GLU A 276 0.64 13.23 10.46
C GLU A 276 1.46 12.40 11.46
N ASP A 277 1.24 12.58 12.77
CA ASP A 277 1.84 11.73 13.80
C ASP A 277 1.40 10.26 13.64
N HIS A 278 0.11 10.02 13.40
CA HIS A 278 -0.40 8.67 13.09
C HIS A 278 0.23 8.10 11.82
N TYR A 279 0.20 8.83 10.71
CA TYR A 279 0.76 8.35 9.45
C TYR A 279 2.25 8.02 9.54
N ARG A 280 3.01 8.76 10.36
CA ARG A 280 4.45 8.55 10.57
C ARG A 280 4.78 7.35 11.46
N THR A 281 3.88 6.96 12.36
CA THR A 281 4.21 6.01 13.44
C THR A 281 3.41 4.71 13.37
N PHE A 282 2.25 4.72 12.73
CA PHE A 282 1.38 3.54 12.64
C PHE A 282 1.95 2.45 11.74
N ILE A 283 2.53 2.84 10.60
CA ILE A 283 3.25 1.96 9.69
C ILE A 283 4.57 2.62 9.33
N THR A 284 5.64 1.85 9.43
CA THR A 284 7.02 2.27 9.24
C THR A 284 7.72 1.36 8.24
N GLU A 285 8.96 1.70 7.91
CA GLU A 285 9.81 0.85 7.09
C GLU A 285 9.99 -0.55 7.69
N GLU A 286 10.10 -0.65 9.02
CA GLU A 286 10.31 -1.92 9.70
C GLU A 286 9.12 -2.86 9.51
N ASP A 287 7.90 -2.35 9.41
CA ASP A 287 6.71 -3.15 9.13
C ASP A 287 6.79 -3.81 7.74
N PHE A 288 7.28 -3.10 6.72
CA PHE A 288 7.50 -3.69 5.39
C PHE A 288 8.58 -4.77 5.41
N ALA A 289 9.65 -4.56 6.15
CA ALA A 289 10.67 -5.58 6.38
C ALA A 289 10.08 -6.83 7.07
N GLN A 290 9.23 -6.64 8.08
CA GLN A 290 8.55 -7.72 8.79
C GLN A 290 7.52 -8.45 7.90
N ILE A 291 6.80 -7.73 7.03
CA ILE A 291 5.89 -8.32 6.03
C ILE A 291 6.66 -9.27 5.11
N ALA A 292 7.80 -8.83 4.55
CA ALA A 292 8.66 -9.69 3.75
C ALA A 292 9.20 -10.87 4.57
N GLY A 293 9.62 -10.61 5.80
CA GLY A 293 10.10 -11.59 6.78
C GLY A 293 9.07 -12.63 7.20
N ALA A 294 7.78 -12.29 7.13
CA ALA A 294 6.65 -13.21 7.34
C ALA A 294 6.32 -14.06 6.10
N GLY A 295 7.07 -13.92 5.00
CA GLY A 295 6.88 -14.68 3.77
C GLY A 295 5.80 -14.10 2.85
N LEU A 296 5.42 -12.84 3.06
CA LEU A 296 4.44 -12.12 2.25
C LEU A 296 5.15 -11.31 1.15
N ASN A 297 4.52 -11.21 -0.01
CA ASN A 297 5.09 -10.59 -1.22
C ASN A 297 4.25 -9.42 -1.76
N TRP A 298 3.10 -9.14 -1.12
CA TRP A 298 2.21 -8.05 -1.51
C TRP A 298 1.66 -7.30 -0.30
N VAL A 299 1.35 -6.03 -0.50
CA VAL A 299 0.52 -5.24 0.41
C VAL A 299 -0.65 -4.64 -0.35
N ARG A 300 -1.81 -4.54 0.30
CA ARG A 300 -2.93 -3.71 -0.17
C ARG A 300 -2.97 -2.43 0.63
N ILE A 301 -2.90 -1.28 -0.03
CA ILE A 301 -2.90 0.03 0.61
C ILE A 301 -4.18 0.76 0.22
N ALA A 302 -5.02 1.06 1.22
CA ALA A 302 -6.15 1.96 1.07
C ALA A 302 -5.64 3.39 0.93
N ILE A 303 -5.97 4.08 -0.17
CA ILE A 303 -5.64 5.50 -0.36
C ILE A 303 -6.92 6.34 -0.36
N PRO A 304 -6.96 7.44 0.40
CA PRO A 304 -8.10 8.33 0.37
C PRO A 304 -8.05 9.33 -0.78
N TYR A 305 -9.21 9.87 -1.18
CA TYR A 305 -9.25 10.93 -2.20
C TYR A 305 -8.62 12.25 -1.68
N TRP A 306 -8.65 12.50 -0.36
CA TRP A 306 -8.01 13.67 0.25
C TRP A 306 -6.48 13.59 0.24
N ALA A 307 -5.89 12.47 -0.20
CA ALA A 307 -4.48 12.44 -0.58
C ALA A 307 -4.18 13.38 -1.77
N ILE A 308 -5.20 13.76 -2.56
CA ILE A 308 -5.04 14.59 -3.76
C ILE A 308 -5.64 15.98 -3.53
N GLU A 309 -6.91 16.05 -3.13
CA GLU A 309 -7.60 17.33 -2.92
C GLU A 309 -8.75 17.22 -1.90
N VAL A 310 -9.11 18.36 -1.32
CA VAL A 310 -10.27 18.52 -0.43
C VAL A 310 -11.15 19.67 -0.93
N ALA A 311 -12.48 19.48 -0.92
CA ALA A 311 -13.42 20.54 -1.31
C ALA A 311 -13.85 21.41 -0.10
N PRO A 312 -14.36 22.64 -0.32
CA PRO A 312 -14.87 23.47 0.77
C PRO A 312 -15.88 22.73 1.65
N GLY A 313 -15.63 22.73 2.96
CA GLY A 313 -16.48 22.07 3.95
C GLY A 313 -16.14 20.60 4.24
N GLU A 314 -15.16 20.02 3.55
CA GLU A 314 -14.61 18.72 3.90
C GLU A 314 -13.47 18.89 4.93
N PRO A 315 -13.51 18.22 6.10
CA PRO A 315 -12.60 18.49 7.22
C PRO A 315 -11.26 17.72 7.13
N PHE A 316 -11.03 16.97 6.06
CA PHE A 316 -9.88 16.08 5.92
C PHE A 316 -8.55 16.81 5.80
N LEU A 317 -7.46 16.13 6.18
CA LEU A 317 -6.10 16.62 5.97
C LEU A 317 -5.64 16.41 4.53
N GLU A 318 -5.70 17.48 3.75
CA GLU A 318 -5.36 17.49 2.32
C GLU A 318 -3.87 17.17 2.07
N GLY A 319 -3.60 16.27 1.11
CA GLY A 319 -2.27 16.05 0.52
C GLY A 319 -1.28 15.24 1.37
N VAL A 320 -1.46 15.17 2.69
CA VAL A 320 -0.46 14.55 3.59
C VAL A 320 -0.41 13.03 3.41
N ALA A 321 -1.54 12.34 3.20
CA ALA A 321 -1.56 10.90 2.95
C ALA A 321 -0.72 10.49 1.72
N TRP A 322 -0.64 11.36 0.69
CA TRP A 322 0.18 11.10 -0.50
C TRP A 322 1.67 10.97 -0.18
N LYS A 323 2.19 11.82 0.71
CA LYS A 323 3.59 11.77 1.19
C LYS A 323 3.93 10.39 1.77
N TYR A 324 3.03 9.79 2.53
CA TYR A 324 3.24 8.48 3.15
C TYR A 324 3.02 7.32 2.18
N PHE A 325 2.13 7.47 1.20
CA PHE A 325 2.06 6.54 0.08
C PHE A 325 3.38 6.49 -0.72
N LEU A 326 4.05 7.63 -0.95
CA LEU A 326 5.38 7.64 -1.59
C LEU A 326 6.42 6.87 -0.76
N LYS A 327 6.42 7.04 0.57
CA LYS A 327 7.26 6.23 1.48
C LYS A 327 6.94 4.74 1.38
N ALA A 328 5.67 4.37 1.29
CA ALA A 328 5.26 2.98 1.10
C ALA A 328 5.84 2.37 -0.18
N ILE A 329 5.89 3.14 -1.28
CA ILE A 329 6.53 2.70 -2.53
C ILE A 329 8.02 2.47 -2.33
N GLU A 330 8.72 3.36 -1.64
CA GLU A 330 10.15 3.22 -1.34
C GLU A 330 10.42 1.97 -0.51
N TRP A 331 9.65 1.75 0.54
CA TRP A 331 9.77 0.56 1.40
C TRP A 331 9.42 -0.71 0.64
N ALA A 332 8.32 -0.71 -0.13
CA ALA A 332 7.93 -1.84 -0.96
C ALA A 332 9.03 -2.21 -1.95
N ARG A 333 9.63 -1.21 -2.63
CA ARG A 333 10.77 -1.40 -3.52
C ARG A 333 11.97 -2.00 -2.77
N LYS A 334 12.31 -1.46 -1.61
CA LYS A 334 13.46 -1.90 -0.80
C LYS A 334 13.37 -3.36 -0.38
N TYR A 335 12.18 -3.88 -0.12
CA TYR A 335 11.94 -5.26 0.33
C TYR A 335 11.35 -6.19 -0.75
N GLY A 336 11.24 -5.72 -1.99
CA GLY A 336 10.73 -6.53 -3.11
C GLY A 336 9.22 -6.80 -3.06
N ILE A 337 8.47 -6.03 -2.30
CA ILE A 337 7.02 -6.16 -2.12
C ILE A 337 6.29 -5.42 -3.24
N ARG A 338 5.20 -6.00 -3.76
CA ARG A 338 4.29 -5.34 -4.69
C ARG A 338 3.09 -4.71 -3.97
N ILE A 339 2.56 -3.64 -4.53
CA ILE A 339 1.43 -2.88 -3.97
C ILE A 339 0.20 -3.09 -4.85
N ASN A 340 -0.89 -3.51 -4.21
CA ASN A 340 -2.25 -3.28 -4.70
C ASN A 340 -2.72 -1.95 -4.09
N LEU A 341 -2.76 -0.90 -4.90
CA LEU A 341 -3.25 0.41 -4.48
C LEU A 341 -4.77 0.44 -4.66
N ASP A 342 -5.49 0.80 -3.62
CA ASP A 342 -6.95 0.73 -3.62
C ASP A 342 -7.54 2.10 -3.29
N LEU A 343 -8.26 2.71 -4.24
CA LEU A 343 -8.99 3.94 -3.97
C LEU A 343 -10.14 3.61 -3.01
N HIS A 344 -9.91 3.92 -1.74
CA HIS A 344 -10.75 3.40 -0.66
C HIS A 344 -11.89 4.34 -0.29
N THR A 345 -11.87 5.57 -0.80
CA THR A 345 -12.85 6.61 -0.49
C THR A 345 -13.19 7.39 -1.75
N ALA A 346 -14.40 7.95 -1.78
CA ALA A 346 -14.84 8.84 -2.85
C ALA A 346 -15.60 10.02 -2.23
N PRO A 347 -15.55 11.22 -2.85
CA PRO A 347 -16.35 12.35 -2.41
C PRO A 347 -17.82 11.99 -2.23
N GLY A 348 -18.38 12.37 -1.08
CA GLY A 348 -19.75 12.04 -0.72
C GLY A 348 -20.00 10.60 -0.26
N SER A 349 -18.97 9.74 -0.14
CA SER A 349 -19.08 8.31 0.19
C SER A 349 -19.78 7.45 -0.87
N HIS A 350 -19.12 6.35 -1.24
CA HIS A 350 -19.61 5.35 -2.20
C HIS A 350 -20.35 4.17 -1.54
N ASN A 351 -20.35 4.08 -0.20
CA ASN A 351 -21.00 2.96 0.49
C ASN A 351 -21.70 3.32 1.82
N GLY A 352 -21.43 4.51 2.37
CA GLY A 352 -22.01 5.00 3.62
C GLY A 352 -21.40 4.39 4.88
N TYR A 353 -20.28 3.67 4.77
CA TYR A 353 -19.54 3.09 5.89
C TYR A 353 -18.43 4.01 6.37
N ASN A 354 -18.03 3.88 7.64
CA ASN A 354 -16.96 4.68 8.25
C ASN A 354 -15.64 4.65 7.45
N HIS A 355 -15.25 3.48 6.93
CA HIS A 355 -14.03 3.32 6.14
C HIS A 355 -14.06 3.99 4.75
N SER A 356 -15.21 4.55 4.33
CA SER A 356 -15.27 5.43 3.15
C SER A 356 -14.92 6.89 3.47
N GLY A 357 -14.55 7.17 4.72
CA GLY A 357 -14.24 8.48 5.27
C GLY A 357 -15.43 9.16 5.96
N LYS A 358 -16.66 8.82 5.58
CA LYS A 358 -17.89 9.41 6.12
C LYS A 358 -19.02 8.38 6.20
N LEU A 359 -19.44 8.06 7.41
CA LEU A 359 -20.59 7.22 7.72
C LEU A 359 -21.89 7.95 7.35
N GLY A 360 -22.86 7.21 6.83
CA GLY A 360 -24.22 7.71 6.61
C GLY A 360 -24.55 7.93 5.14
N PRO A 361 -24.87 9.17 4.70
CA PRO A 361 -25.47 9.40 3.39
C PRO A 361 -24.51 9.07 2.25
N LEU A 362 -25.03 8.42 1.21
CA LEU A 362 -24.32 8.17 -0.05
C LEU A 362 -24.58 9.32 -1.00
N GLY A 363 -23.54 10.13 -1.23
CA GLY A 363 -23.51 11.27 -2.14
C GLY A 363 -22.61 11.04 -3.36
N TRP A 364 -21.92 9.91 -3.47
CA TRP A 364 -21.19 9.54 -4.68
C TRP A 364 -22.17 8.97 -5.72
N MET A 365 -22.25 9.57 -6.91
CA MET A 365 -23.20 9.21 -7.97
C MET A 365 -24.68 9.24 -7.54
N ASN A 366 -25.00 9.89 -6.42
CA ASN A 366 -26.34 9.97 -5.87
C ASN A 366 -26.61 11.37 -5.28
N GLY A 367 -27.86 11.82 -5.38
CA GLY A 367 -28.27 13.15 -4.94
C GLY A 367 -27.75 14.31 -5.81
N THR A 368 -27.97 15.53 -5.35
CA THR A 368 -27.68 16.77 -6.11
C THR A 368 -26.20 16.95 -6.46
N MET A 369 -25.30 16.49 -5.59
CA MET A 369 -23.85 16.54 -5.81
C MET A 369 -23.29 15.25 -6.43
N GLY A 370 -24.14 14.27 -6.77
CA GLY A 370 -23.72 12.95 -7.25
C GLY A 370 -22.79 12.98 -8.45
N ILE A 371 -23.15 13.76 -9.48
CA ILE A 371 -22.35 13.90 -10.71
C ILE A 371 -21.05 14.67 -10.45
N ALA A 372 -21.08 15.73 -9.64
CA ALA A 372 -19.89 16.48 -9.28
C ALA A 372 -18.89 15.61 -8.50
N ASN A 373 -19.37 14.80 -7.55
CA ASN A 373 -18.57 13.85 -6.80
C ASN A 373 -17.99 12.74 -7.70
N ALA A 374 -18.76 12.24 -8.67
CA ALA A 374 -18.28 11.29 -9.66
C ALA A 374 -17.17 11.89 -10.54
N GLN A 375 -17.34 13.14 -10.99
CA GLN A 375 -16.34 13.83 -11.79
C GLN A 375 -15.03 14.09 -11.02
N ARG A 376 -15.13 14.44 -9.73
CA ARG A 376 -13.96 14.54 -8.84
C ARG A 376 -13.25 13.18 -8.74
N THR A 377 -14.01 12.11 -8.50
CA THR A 377 -13.46 10.74 -8.42
C THR A 377 -12.73 10.35 -9.70
N LEU A 378 -13.28 10.66 -10.89
CA LEU A 378 -12.62 10.43 -12.17
C LEU A 378 -11.28 11.18 -12.29
N ASN A 379 -11.22 12.41 -11.78
CA ASN A 379 -9.98 13.18 -11.74
C ASN A 379 -8.96 12.54 -10.78
N HIS A 380 -9.40 12.07 -9.61
CA HIS A 380 -8.54 11.34 -8.65
C HIS A 380 -7.97 10.07 -9.27
N ILE A 381 -8.82 9.26 -9.92
CA ILE A 381 -8.40 8.07 -10.67
C ILE A 381 -7.37 8.44 -11.74
N ARG A 382 -7.60 9.52 -12.50
CA ARG A 382 -6.65 9.98 -13.52
C ARG A 382 -5.29 10.34 -12.91
N VAL A 383 -5.26 11.12 -11.83
CA VAL A 383 -4.02 11.54 -11.16
C VAL A 383 -3.24 10.32 -10.66
N ILE A 384 -3.93 9.39 -9.99
CA ILE A 384 -3.31 8.16 -9.45
C ILE A 384 -2.79 7.29 -10.59
N THR A 385 -3.62 7.00 -11.58
CA THR A 385 -3.26 6.09 -12.70
C THR A 385 -2.13 6.67 -13.54
N GLN A 386 -2.13 7.97 -13.83
CA GLN A 386 -1.01 8.64 -14.49
C GLN A 386 0.28 8.50 -13.67
N PHE A 387 0.20 8.70 -12.35
CA PHE A 387 1.35 8.58 -11.48
C PHE A 387 1.93 7.16 -11.46
N ILE A 388 1.11 6.15 -11.14
CA ILE A 388 1.58 4.76 -10.98
C ILE A 388 1.97 4.10 -12.30
N SER A 389 1.52 4.63 -13.44
CA SER A 389 1.88 4.11 -14.77
C SER A 389 3.28 4.54 -15.24
N GLN A 390 3.95 5.46 -14.55
CA GLN A 390 5.29 5.87 -14.92
C GLN A 390 6.28 4.69 -14.76
N PRO A 391 7.35 4.62 -15.59
CA PRO A 391 8.32 3.53 -15.55
C PRO A 391 8.92 3.22 -14.17
N GLN A 392 9.03 4.25 -13.32
CA GLN A 392 9.59 4.18 -11.98
C GLN A 392 8.68 3.44 -10.97
N TYR A 393 7.37 3.38 -11.23
CA TYR A 393 6.37 2.94 -10.25
C TYR A 393 5.57 1.72 -10.68
N LYS A 394 5.37 1.51 -12.00
CA LYS A 394 4.48 0.48 -12.54
C LYS A 394 4.79 -0.95 -12.08
N ASP A 395 6.06 -1.26 -11.79
CA ASP A 395 6.48 -2.59 -11.37
C ASP A 395 6.34 -2.79 -9.85
N VAL A 396 6.29 -1.69 -9.09
CA VAL A 396 6.02 -1.69 -7.64
C VAL A 396 4.51 -1.65 -7.37
N VAL A 397 3.75 -0.88 -8.15
CA VAL A 397 2.28 -0.71 -8.03
C VAL A 397 1.57 -1.26 -9.27
N PRO A 398 1.57 -2.59 -9.50
CA PRO A 398 1.02 -3.19 -10.71
C PRO A 398 -0.52 -3.33 -10.69
N VAL A 399 -1.18 -3.08 -9.56
CA VAL A 399 -2.64 -3.20 -9.42
C VAL A 399 -3.22 -1.92 -8.82
N PHE A 400 -4.30 -1.45 -9.43
CA PHE A 400 -5.11 -0.35 -8.93
C PHE A 400 -6.58 -0.77 -8.82
N GLY A 401 -7.13 -0.72 -7.61
CA GLY A 401 -8.56 -0.85 -7.34
C GLY A 401 -9.25 0.50 -7.55
N VAL A 402 -10.13 0.58 -8.57
CA VAL A 402 -10.78 1.82 -8.99
C VAL A 402 -11.69 2.41 -7.91
N ILE A 403 -12.36 1.57 -7.15
CA ILE A 403 -13.12 1.96 -5.96
C ILE A 403 -13.34 0.75 -5.06
N ASN A 404 -13.15 0.91 -3.75
CA ASN A 404 -13.49 -0.10 -2.76
C ASN A 404 -15.01 -0.25 -2.62
N GLU A 405 -15.52 -1.46 -2.41
CA GLU A 405 -16.88 -1.77 -1.90
C GLU A 405 -18.05 -0.83 -2.28
N ALA A 406 -18.13 -0.39 -3.54
CA ALA A 406 -19.22 0.44 -4.02
C ALA A 406 -20.58 -0.24 -3.77
N ARG A 407 -21.49 0.48 -3.10
CA ARG A 407 -22.79 -0.07 -2.73
C ARG A 407 -23.77 -0.04 -3.92
N MET A 408 -23.62 -1.04 -4.80
CA MET A 408 -24.37 -1.19 -6.05
C MET A 408 -25.90 -1.31 -5.90
N ALA A 409 -26.41 -1.59 -4.70
CA ALA A 409 -27.86 -1.59 -4.44
C ALA A 409 -28.47 -0.18 -4.51
N ILE A 410 -27.65 0.85 -4.29
CA ILE A 410 -28.07 2.26 -4.29
C ILE A 410 -27.47 2.98 -5.50
N ILE A 411 -26.18 2.72 -5.78
CA ILE A 411 -25.50 3.24 -6.96
C ILE A 411 -25.89 2.34 -8.14
N GLN A 412 -26.57 2.91 -9.13
CA GLN A 412 -26.99 2.14 -10.30
C GLN A 412 -25.77 1.49 -10.96
N ARG A 413 -25.91 0.20 -11.33
CA ARG A 413 -24.83 -0.62 -11.88
C ARG A 413 -24.29 -0.08 -13.21
N GLU A 414 -25.17 0.43 -14.08
CA GLU A 414 -24.80 0.89 -15.42
C GLU A 414 -23.82 2.09 -15.41
N PRO A 415 -24.02 3.14 -14.58
CA PRO A 415 -22.99 4.17 -14.38
C PRO A 415 -21.64 3.64 -13.88
N LEU A 416 -21.64 2.60 -13.03
CA LEU A 416 -20.40 2.04 -12.46
C LEU A 416 -19.62 1.21 -13.48
N GLU A 417 -20.29 0.46 -14.35
CA GLU A 417 -19.62 -0.34 -15.39
C GLU A 417 -19.00 0.50 -16.52
N ARG A 418 -19.29 1.81 -16.57
CA ARG A 418 -18.75 2.75 -17.55
C ARG A 418 -17.57 3.59 -17.03
N LEU A 419 -17.24 3.47 -15.73
CA LEU A 419 -16.03 4.04 -15.10
C LEU A 419 -14.79 3.25 -15.54
#